data_AF-A0A0C2PR42-F1
#
_entry.id   AF-A0A0C2PR42-F1
#
_cell.length_a   1.000
_cell.length_b   1.000
_cell.length_c   1.000
_cell.angle_alpha   90.00
_cell.angle_beta   90.00
_cell.angle_gamma   90.00
#
_symmetry.space_group_name_H-M   'P 1'
#
loop_
_entity.id
_entity.type
_entity.pdbx_description
1 polymer ?
#
loop_
_entity_poly.entity_id
_entity_poly.type
_entity_poly.pdbx_seq_one_letter_code
_entity_poly.pdbx_strand_id
1 'polypeptide(L)'
;MSFNTNTLLRALSPLHAGSDARDEDPSTRRIARQHRLQGATSVDDLIALVPQDFRHVLRDALLGIAATATKLAATRTTLAKWEGHQVAGTYPPHLHQKAPAVQLTKGFGESAEGAAHKAKLDAAHKEFLNGSLSDSIRAKRDEVTFLEGALTPKVIYKDLSPLVITRQKDIMEKTKLPVLEPGEDGEITLVRWEDNAGAQRLGMEVLEDCVVYALRIRSI
;
A
#
# COMPACT_ATOMS: atom_id res chain seq x y z
N MET A 1 44.91 15.44 -6.12
CA MET A 1 43.97 14.99 -5.07
C MET A 1 42.57 15.20 -5.62
N SER A 2 41.91 14.11 -6.03
CA SER A 2 40.59 14.16 -6.67
C SER A 2 39.51 14.24 -5.59
N PHE A 3 38.78 15.35 -5.53
CA PHE A 3 37.66 15.51 -4.61
C PHE A 3 36.46 14.74 -5.15
N ASN A 4 36.05 13.70 -4.42
CA ASN A 4 34.96 12.82 -4.78
C ASN A 4 33.61 13.54 -4.55
N THR A 5 33.04 14.08 -5.62
CA THR A 5 31.81 14.90 -5.62
C THR A 5 30.56 14.13 -5.19
N ASN A 6 30.57 12.80 -5.26
CA ASN A 6 29.45 11.95 -4.84
C ASN A 6 29.21 11.92 -3.32
N THR A 7 30.20 12.31 -2.50
CA THR A 7 30.06 12.35 -1.04
C THR A 7 29.42 13.65 -0.53
N LEU A 8 29.41 14.73 -1.32
CA LEU A 8 28.81 16.01 -0.94
C LEU A 8 27.29 16.03 -1.14
N LEU A 9 26.76 15.27 -2.10
CA LEU A 9 25.31 15.16 -2.34
C LEU A 9 24.54 14.47 -1.19
N ARG A 10 25.24 13.74 -0.32
CA ARG A 10 24.65 13.03 0.83
C ARG A 10 24.76 13.81 2.16
N ALA A 11 25.51 14.90 2.17
CA ALA A 11 25.73 15.75 3.35
C ALA A 11 24.79 16.96 3.43
N LEU A 12 23.97 17.20 2.40
CA LEU A 12 22.90 18.20 2.43
C LEU A 12 21.66 17.59 3.09
N SER A 13 21.73 17.45 4.42
CA SER A 13 20.59 17.24 5.30
C SER A 13 19.49 18.31 5.05
N PRO A 14 18.22 18.06 5.48
CA PRO A 14 16.99 18.67 4.95
C PRO A 14 16.82 20.19 5.14
N LEU A 15 17.83 20.90 5.64
CA LEU A 15 17.77 22.33 5.95
C LEU A 15 17.65 23.21 4.70
N HIS A 16 18.07 22.75 3.51
CA HIS A 16 17.92 23.49 2.26
C HIS A 16 16.52 23.39 1.63
N ALA A 17 15.63 22.53 2.14
CA ALA A 17 14.23 22.56 1.72
C ALA A 17 13.45 23.75 2.34
N GLY A 18 14.04 24.48 3.29
CA GLY A 18 13.37 25.54 4.04
C GLY A 18 13.74 26.98 3.65
N SER A 19 14.80 27.22 2.87
CA SER A 19 15.29 28.60 2.63
C SER A 19 14.72 29.29 1.39
N ASP A 20 14.38 28.56 0.32
CA ASP A 20 13.88 29.18 -0.93
C ASP A 20 12.35 29.22 -1.05
N ALA A 21 11.62 28.57 -0.13
CA ALA A 21 10.18 28.35 -0.24
C ALA A 21 9.30 29.42 0.44
N ARG A 22 9.84 30.61 0.74
CA ARG A 22 9.08 31.65 1.45
C ARG A 22 8.06 32.38 0.57
N ASP A 23 8.24 32.38 -0.76
CA ASP A 23 7.38 33.12 -1.71
C ASP A 23 6.67 32.26 -2.78
N GLU A 24 6.86 30.92 -2.75
CA GLU A 24 6.17 30.03 -3.68
C GLU A 24 4.73 29.74 -3.27
N ASP A 25 3.83 29.66 -4.27
CA ASP A 25 2.44 29.28 -4.10
C ASP A 25 2.29 27.90 -3.42
N PRO A 26 1.38 27.73 -2.44
CA PRO A 26 1.16 26.47 -1.73
C PRO A 26 0.92 25.26 -2.65
N SER A 27 0.28 25.46 -3.81
CA SER A 27 0.02 24.36 -4.74
C SER A 27 1.31 23.87 -5.41
N THR A 28 2.22 24.78 -5.78
CA THR A 28 3.52 24.46 -6.37
C THR A 28 4.38 23.65 -5.39
N ARG A 29 4.42 24.06 -4.12
CA ARG A 29 5.14 23.31 -3.08
C ARG A 29 4.59 21.89 -2.90
N ARG A 30 3.26 21.75 -2.86
CA ARG A 30 2.61 20.44 -2.78
C ARG A 30 2.97 19.56 -3.97
N ILE A 31 2.87 20.09 -5.19
CA ILE A 31 3.22 19.36 -6.42
C ILE A 31 4.70 18.92 -6.38
N ALA A 32 5.60 19.81 -5.96
CA ALA A 32 7.02 19.49 -5.86
C ALA A 32 7.30 18.35 -4.86
N ARG A 33 6.64 18.35 -3.68
CA ARG A 33 6.75 17.24 -2.72
C ARG A 33 6.23 15.93 -3.32
N GLN A 34 5.05 15.96 -3.93
CA GLN A 34 4.43 14.77 -4.52
C GLN A 34 5.21 14.24 -5.72
N HIS A 35 5.84 15.12 -6.51
CA HIS A 35 6.74 14.73 -7.60
C HIS A 35 7.97 13.98 -7.09
N ARG A 36 8.55 14.38 -5.95
CA ARG A 36 9.67 13.65 -5.34
C ARG A 36 9.28 12.22 -4.96
N LEU A 37 8.06 12.01 -4.51
CA LEU A 37 7.54 10.66 -4.19
C LEU A 37 7.45 9.76 -5.43
N GLN A 38 7.25 10.33 -6.63
CA GLN A 38 7.23 9.56 -7.88
C GLN A 38 8.59 8.93 -8.18
N GLY A 39 9.69 9.53 -7.72
CA GLY A 39 11.04 9.00 -7.89
C GLY A 39 11.35 7.76 -7.04
N ALA A 40 10.50 7.41 -6.06
CA ALA A 40 10.72 6.22 -5.24
C ALA A 40 10.51 4.94 -6.06
N THR A 41 11.51 4.05 -6.05
CA THR A 41 11.51 2.76 -6.75
C THR A 41 11.23 1.56 -5.85
N SER A 42 11.23 1.76 -4.54
CA SER A 42 10.90 0.74 -3.54
C SER A 42 10.12 1.34 -2.38
N VAL A 43 9.45 0.50 -1.59
CA VAL A 43 8.71 0.96 -0.40
C VAL A 43 9.67 1.57 0.64
N ASP A 44 10.86 1.02 0.80
CA ASP A 44 11.88 1.59 1.69
C ASP A 44 12.39 2.95 1.18
N ASP A 45 12.54 3.13 -0.14
CA ASP A 45 12.89 4.43 -0.75
C ASP A 45 11.78 5.45 -0.61
N LEU A 46 10.52 5.02 -0.51
CA LEU A 46 9.40 5.91 -0.23
C LEU A 46 9.38 6.30 1.24
N ILE A 47 9.55 5.34 2.16
CA ILE A 47 9.62 5.61 3.60
C ILE A 47 10.81 6.51 3.91
N ALA A 48 11.99 6.22 3.34
CA ALA A 48 12.74 7.16 2.49
C ALA A 48 12.55 8.68 2.67
N LEU A 49 11.52 9.12 1.98
CA LEU A 49 11.20 10.51 1.67
C LEU A 49 10.21 11.10 2.68
N VAL A 50 9.60 10.27 3.53
CA VAL A 50 8.79 10.75 4.64
C VAL A 50 9.69 11.55 5.60
N PRO A 51 9.26 12.75 6.03
CA PRO A 51 10.02 13.53 7.00
C PRO A 51 10.44 12.73 8.22
N GLN A 52 11.70 12.89 8.63
CA GLN A 52 12.37 12.04 9.62
C GLN A 52 11.57 11.92 10.93
N ASP A 53 10.97 13.02 11.38
CA ASP A 53 10.21 13.06 12.63
C ASP A 53 8.91 12.25 12.62
N PHE A 54 8.40 11.89 11.44
CA PHE A 54 7.17 11.10 11.27
C PHE A 54 7.45 9.67 10.80
N ARG A 55 8.66 9.40 10.29
CA ARG A 55 9.00 8.14 9.65
C ARG A 55 8.77 6.92 10.55
N HIS A 56 9.17 7.01 11.82
CA HIS A 56 9.05 5.89 12.76
C HIS A 56 7.58 5.58 13.11
N VAL A 57 6.69 6.57 13.21
CA VAL A 57 5.27 6.34 13.48
C VAL A 57 4.51 5.85 12.24
N LEU A 58 4.95 6.23 11.04
CA LEU A 58 4.30 5.85 9.78
C LEU A 58 4.85 4.56 9.16
N ARG A 59 6.07 4.13 9.51
CA ARG A 59 6.75 2.98 8.88
C ARG A 59 5.90 1.72 8.88
N ASP A 60 5.43 1.29 10.05
CA ASP A 60 4.72 0.01 10.18
C ASP A 60 3.37 0.05 9.45
N ALA A 61 2.66 1.17 9.53
CA ALA A 61 1.39 1.36 8.82
C ALA A 61 1.58 1.34 7.29
N LEU A 62 2.62 2.02 6.78
CA LEU A 62 2.96 2.01 5.36
C LEU A 62 3.39 0.61 4.87
N LEU A 63 4.14 -0.14 5.68
CA LEU A 63 4.50 -1.53 5.37
C LEU A 63 3.27 -2.46 5.36
N GLY A 64 2.30 -2.24 6.26
CA GLY A 64 1.03 -2.97 6.25
C GLY A 64 0.21 -2.72 4.98
N ILE A 65 0.19 -1.47 4.50
CA ILE A 65 -0.42 -1.11 3.21
C ILE A 65 0.31 -1.79 2.06
N ALA A 66 1.65 -1.80 2.06
CA ALA A 66 2.45 -2.50 1.05
C ALA A 66 2.14 -4.01 1.02
N ALA A 67 2.06 -4.66 2.17
CA ALA A 67 1.70 -6.07 2.26
C ALA A 67 0.31 -6.35 1.68
N THR A 68 -0.63 -5.43 1.88
CA THR A 68 -2.00 -5.52 1.33
C THR A 68 -2.00 -5.33 -0.19
N ALA A 69 -1.24 -4.37 -0.70
CA ALA A 69 -1.08 -4.15 -2.15
C ALA A 69 -0.44 -5.37 -2.85
N THR A 70 0.58 -5.99 -2.24
CA THR A 70 1.19 -7.23 -2.75
C THR A 70 0.19 -8.38 -2.80
N LYS A 71 -0.62 -8.56 -1.74
CA LYS A 71 -1.69 -9.56 -1.71
C LYS A 71 -2.72 -9.31 -2.83
N LEU A 72 -3.13 -8.05 -3.03
CA LEU A 72 -4.05 -7.67 -4.10
C LEU A 72 -3.50 -8.06 -5.48
N ALA A 73 -2.23 -7.74 -5.77
CA ALA A 73 -1.60 -8.06 -7.05
C ALA A 73 -1.53 -9.59 -7.29
N ALA A 74 -1.16 -10.35 -6.26
CA ALA A 74 -1.12 -11.82 -6.33
C ALA A 74 -2.53 -12.43 -6.52
N THR A 75 -3.53 -11.90 -5.82
CA THR A 75 -4.92 -12.35 -5.93
C THR A 75 -5.49 -12.04 -7.33
N ARG A 76 -5.22 -10.85 -7.89
CA ARG A 76 -5.61 -10.51 -9.27
C ARG A 76 -4.96 -11.42 -10.32
N THR A 77 -3.67 -11.72 -10.14
CA THR A 77 -2.96 -12.66 -11.03
C THR A 77 -3.59 -14.06 -10.98
N THR A 78 -3.97 -14.51 -9.78
CA THR A 78 -4.63 -15.81 -9.60
C THR A 78 -6.02 -15.82 -10.24
N LEU A 79 -6.80 -14.76 -10.04
CA LEU A 79 -8.12 -14.58 -10.66
C LEU A 79 -8.01 -14.63 -12.19
N ALA A 80 -7.11 -13.85 -12.78
CA ALA A 80 -6.90 -13.82 -14.23
C ALA A 80 -6.52 -15.21 -14.79
N LYS A 81 -5.70 -15.99 -14.07
CA LYS A 81 -5.38 -17.38 -14.44
C LYS A 81 -6.61 -18.27 -14.42
N TRP A 82 -7.45 -18.17 -13.39
CA TRP A 82 -8.66 -19.00 -13.28
C TRP A 82 -9.72 -18.62 -14.32
N GLU A 83 -9.88 -17.34 -14.61
CA GLU A 83 -10.71 -16.86 -15.72
C GLU A 83 -10.19 -17.36 -17.07
N GLY A 84 -8.86 -17.39 -17.25
CA GLY A 84 -8.23 -18.00 -18.43
C GLY A 84 -8.54 -19.49 -18.57
N HIS A 85 -8.52 -20.25 -17.47
CA HIS A 85 -8.92 -21.67 -17.45
C HIS A 85 -10.39 -21.85 -17.83
N GLN A 86 -11.28 -21.00 -17.31
CA GLN A 86 -12.71 -21.03 -17.63
C GLN A 86 -12.96 -20.80 -19.12
N VAL A 87 -12.28 -19.81 -19.74
CA VAL A 87 -12.39 -19.53 -21.18
C VAL A 87 -11.82 -20.68 -22.02
N ALA A 88 -10.71 -21.28 -21.59
CA ALA A 88 -10.07 -22.40 -22.29
C ALA A 88 -10.80 -23.75 -22.10
N GLY A 89 -11.83 -23.83 -21.24
CA GLY A 89 -12.48 -25.09 -20.89
C GLY A 89 -11.55 -26.06 -20.15
N THR A 90 -10.54 -25.55 -19.47
CA THR A 90 -9.59 -26.33 -18.66
C THR A 90 -9.77 -26.00 -17.17
N TYR A 91 -9.08 -26.73 -16.29
CA TYR A 91 -9.20 -26.53 -14.84
C TYR A 91 -7.85 -26.17 -14.22
N PRO A 92 -7.82 -25.36 -13.16
CA PRO A 92 -6.62 -25.17 -12.36
C PRO A 92 -6.17 -26.47 -11.68
N PRO A 93 -4.87 -26.60 -11.32
CA PRO A 93 -4.32 -27.83 -10.74
C PRO A 93 -5.04 -28.33 -9.48
N HIS A 94 -5.56 -27.43 -8.64
CA HIS A 94 -6.25 -27.80 -7.40
C HIS A 94 -7.65 -28.41 -7.65
N LEU A 95 -8.22 -28.24 -8.85
CA LEU A 95 -9.48 -28.86 -9.26
C LEU A 95 -9.25 -30.10 -10.14
N HIS A 96 -8.01 -30.54 -10.38
CA HIS A 96 -7.73 -31.79 -11.08
C HIS A 96 -8.05 -33.01 -10.20
N GLN A 97 -9.34 -33.30 -10.05
CA GLN A 97 -9.82 -34.52 -9.41
C GLN A 97 -10.25 -35.53 -10.47
N LYS A 98 -9.90 -36.80 -10.26
CA LYS A 98 -10.39 -37.89 -11.12
C LYS A 98 -11.88 -38.09 -10.88
N ALA A 99 -12.61 -38.39 -11.96
CA ALA A 99 -14.00 -38.80 -11.84
C ALA A 99 -14.10 -40.04 -10.93
N PRO A 100 -15.10 -40.10 -10.02
CA PRO A 100 -15.38 -41.31 -9.27
C PRO A 100 -15.57 -42.48 -10.24
N ALA A 101 -14.92 -43.61 -9.98
CA ALA A 101 -15.05 -44.79 -10.83
C ALA A 101 -16.02 -45.79 -10.20
N VAL A 102 -17.10 -46.13 -10.90
CA VAL A 102 -18.01 -47.21 -10.48
C VAL A 102 -17.49 -48.54 -11.04
N GLN A 103 -17.26 -49.49 -10.14
CA GLN A 103 -16.93 -50.86 -10.53
C GLN A 103 -18.21 -51.60 -10.92
N LEU A 104 -18.45 -51.69 -12.23
CA LEU A 104 -19.50 -52.53 -12.78
C LEU A 104 -18.91 -53.90 -13.15
N THR A 105 -19.73 -54.95 -13.04
CA THR A 105 -19.36 -56.27 -13.55
C THR A 105 -19.13 -56.20 -15.06
N LYS A 106 -18.18 -56.99 -15.60
CA LYS A 106 -17.73 -56.87 -17.00
C LYS A 106 -18.88 -56.88 -18.02
N GLY A 107 -19.79 -57.85 -17.90
CA GLY A 107 -20.93 -57.98 -18.83
C GLY A 107 -21.96 -56.86 -18.72
N PHE A 108 -22.14 -56.26 -17.54
CA PHE A 108 -23.04 -55.12 -17.37
C PHE A 108 -22.38 -53.80 -17.76
N GLY A 109 -21.09 -53.63 -17.48
CA GLY A 109 -20.33 -52.44 -17.83
C GLY A 109 -20.14 -52.23 -19.34
N GLU A 110 -20.33 -53.28 -20.13
CA GLU A 110 -20.35 -53.30 -21.60
C GLU A 110 -21.77 -53.17 -22.18
N SER A 111 -22.83 -53.29 -21.35
CA SER A 111 -24.21 -53.10 -21.79
C SER A 111 -24.52 -51.62 -22.01
N ALA A 112 -25.56 -51.33 -22.81
CA ALA A 112 -26.03 -49.95 -23.04
C ALA A 112 -26.42 -49.25 -21.73
N GLU A 113 -26.99 -49.99 -20.78
CA GLU A 113 -27.39 -49.49 -19.47
C GLU A 113 -26.17 -49.14 -18.60
N GLY A 114 -25.18 -50.03 -18.54
CA GLY A 114 -23.94 -49.78 -17.79
C GLY A 114 -23.13 -48.61 -18.36
N ALA A 115 -23.09 -48.47 -19.69
CA ALA A 115 -22.50 -47.31 -20.36
C ALA A 115 -23.24 -46.01 -20.02
N ALA A 116 -24.59 -46.03 -19.99
CA ALA A 116 -25.39 -44.87 -19.62
C ALA A 116 -25.14 -44.43 -18.16
N HIS A 117 -24.95 -45.37 -17.23
CA HIS A 117 -24.60 -45.04 -15.84
C HIS A 117 -23.22 -44.40 -15.71
N LYS A 118 -22.19 -44.90 -16.43
CA LYS A 118 -20.86 -44.27 -16.48
C LYS A 118 -20.94 -42.85 -17.03
N ALA A 119 -21.65 -42.67 -18.14
CA ALA A 119 -21.82 -41.36 -18.77
C ALA A 119 -22.52 -40.34 -17.85
N LYS A 120 -23.52 -40.77 -17.07
CA LYS A 120 -24.18 -39.92 -16.06
C LYS A 120 -23.20 -39.47 -14.97
N LEU A 121 -22.31 -40.35 -14.54
CA LEU A 121 -21.31 -40.04 -13.51
C LEU A 121 -20.24 -39.08 -14.04
N ASP A 122 -19.78 -39.28 -15.28
CA ASP A 122 -18.85 -38.35 -15.95
C ASP A 122 -19.49 -36.97 -16.15
N ALA A 123 -20.78 -36.92 -16.49
CA ALA A 123 -21.53 -35.67 -16.60
C ALA A 123 -21.64 -34.94 -15.25
N ALA A 124 -22.00 -35.65 -14.18
CA ALA A 124 -22.05 -35.09 -12.83
C ALA A 124 -20.68 -34.58 -12.36
N HIS A 125 -19.59 -35.30 -12.67
CA HIS A 125 -18.24 -34.85 -12.35
C HIS A 125 -17.86 -33.57 -13.10
N LYS A 126 -18.19 -33.48 -14.39
CA LYS A 126 -17.97 -32.25 -15.18
C LYS A 126 -18.76 -31.07 -14.62
N GLU A 127 -20.01 -31.28 -14.22
CA GLU A 127 -20.84 -30.24 -13.59
C GLU A 127 -20.23 -29.76 -12.27
N PHE A 128 -19.76 -30.69 -11.43
CA PHE A 128 -19.04 -30.36 -10.21
C PHE A 128 -17.79 -29.51 -10.47
N LEU A 129 -16.96 -29.89 -11.44
CA LEU A 129 -15.75 -29.13 -11.78
C LEU A 129 -16.07 -27.71 -12.28
N ASN A 130 -17.08 -27.58 -13.15
CA ASN A 130 -17.54 -26.28 -13.67
C ASN A 130 -18.11 -25.40 -12.55
N GLY A 131 -18.96 -25.96 -11.69
CA GLY A 131 -19.52 -25.25 -10.54
C GLY A 131 -18.44 -24.79 -9.57
N SER A 132 -17.51 -25.69 -9.23
CA SER A 132 -16.38 -25.40 -8.34
C SER A 132 -15.48 -24.30 -8.88
N LEU A 133 -15.16 -24.32 -10.18
CA LEU A 133 -14.36 -23.26 -10.81
C LEU A 133 -15.11 -21.92 -10.79
N SER A 134 -16.40 -21.91 -11.13
CA SER A 134 -17.22 -20.70 -11.12
C SER A 134 -17.31 -20.07 -9.72
N ASP A 135 -17.58 -20.89 -8.70
CA ASP A 135 -17.65 -20.43 -7.32
C ASP A 135 -16.28 -19.96 -6.80
N SER A 136 -15.20 -20.63 -7.18
CA SER A 136 -13.83 -20.21 -6.84
C SER A 136 -13.49 -18.85 -7.46
N ILE A 137 -13.87 -18.62 -8.72
CA ILE A 137 -13.71 -17.32 -9.40
C ILE A 137 -14.51 -16.25 -8.68
N ARG A 138 -15.78 -16.52 -8.30
CA ARG A 138 -16.61 -15.56 -7.56
C ARG A 138 -15.96 -15.21 -6.22
N ALA A 139 -15.58 -16.20 -5.42
CA ALA A 139 -14.90 -15.99 -4.15
C ALA A 139 -13.62 -15.16 -4.31
N LYS A 140 -12.84 -15.42 -5.37
CA LYS A 140 -11.61 -14.66 -5.64
C LYS A 140 -11.89 -13.22 -6.08
N ARG A 141 -12.98 -12.96 -6.82
CA ARG A 141 -13.44 -11.59 -7.15
C ARG A 141 -13.88 -10.81 -5.90
N ASP A 142 -14.58 -11.48 -4.99
CA ASP A 142 -14.99 -10.88 -3.72
C ASP A 142 -13.76 -10.53 -2.85
N GLU A 143 -12.75 -11.42 -2.83
CA GLU A 143 -11.47 -11.14 -2.17
C GLU A 143 -10.74 -9.93 -2.78
N VAL A 144 -10.71 -9.80 -4.11
CA VAL A 144 -10.17 -8.60 -4.78
C VAL A 144 -10.91 -7.34 -4.33
N THR A 145 -12.24 -7.37 -4.33
CA THR A 145 -13.07 -6.24 -3.91
C THR A 145 -12.81 -5.84 -2.46
N PHE A 146 -12.66 -6.83 -1.56
CA PHE A 146 -12.29 -6.60 -0.17
C PHE A 146 -10.93 -5.91 -0.03
N LEU A 147 -9.91 -6.40 -0.73
CA LEU A 147 -8.57 -5.83 -0.68
C LEU A 147 -8.51 -4.43 -1.32
N GLU A 148 -9.28 -4.18 -2.38
CA GLU A 148 -9.43 -2.85 -2.98
C GLU A 148 -10.09 -1.87 -2.00
N GLY A 149 -11.12 -2.30 -1.27
CA GLY A 149 -11.80 -1.51 -0.25
C GLY A 149 -10.84 -1.03 0.85
N ALA A 150 -9.93 -1.91 1.29
CA ALA A 150 -8.91 -1.58 2.28
C ALA A 150 -7.89 -0.54 1.79
N LEU A 151 -7.71 -0.40 0.47
CA LEU A 151 -6.74 0.51 -0.15
C LEU A 151 -7.41 1.79 -0.69
N THR A 152 -8.64 2.09 -0.27
CA THR A 152 -9.30 3.35 -0.65
C THR A 152 -8.70 4.55 0.08
N PRO A 153 -8.65 5.74 -0.55
CA PRO A 153 -8.13 6.96 0.08
C PRO A 153 -8.76 7.26 1.45
N LYS A 154 -10.05 6.98 1.59
CA LYS A 154 -10.81 7.19 2.83
C LYS A 154 -10.33 6.29 3.97
N VAL A 155 -10.11 5.01 3.70
CA VAL A 155 -9.62 4.04 4.71
C VAL A 155 -8.18 4.37 5.07
N ILE A 156 -7.34 4.61 4.08
CA ILE A 156 -5.94 5.01 4.27
C ILE A 156 -5.85 6.27 5.13
N TYR A 157 -6.61 7.32 4.83
CA TYR A 157 -6.60 8.56 5.62
C TYR A 157 -7.03 8.29 7.06
N LYS A 158 -8.11 7.51 7.26
CA LYS A 158 -8.61 7.14 8.59
C LYS A 158 -7.53 6.43 9.43
N ASP A 159 -6.70 5.60 8.81
CA ASP A 159 -5.69 4.82 9.50
C ASP A 159 -4.40 5.63 9.75
N LEU A 160 -3.99 6.48 8.81
CA LEU A 160 -2.73 7.24 8.89
C LEU A 160 -2.86 8.60 9.61
N SER A 161 -3.97 9.32 9.42
CA SER A 161 -4.12 10.67 9.98
C SER A 161 -3.98 10.73 11.50
N PRO A 162 -4.50 9.76 12.30
CA PRO A 162 -4.34 9.82 13.76
C PRO A 162 -2.87 9.69 14.19
N LEU A 163 -2.05 8.91 13.46
CA LEU A 163 -0.63 8.74 13.72
C LEU A 163 0.13 10.06 13.50
N VAL A 164 -0.19 10.75 12.40
CA VAL A 164 0.38 12.06 12.08
C VAL A 164 -0.04 13.11 13.10
N ILE A 165 -1.33 13.20 13.43
CA ILE A 165 -1.87 14.20 14.37
C ILE A 165 -1.26 14.01 15.77
N THR A 166 -1.21 12.76 16.25
CA THR A 166 -0.62 12.45 17.56
C THR A 166 0.85 12.83 17.58
N ARG A 167 1.62 12.43 16.55
CA ARG A 167 3.03 12.76 16.47
C ARG A 167 3.28 14.26 16.34
N GLN A 168 2.44 14.95 15.58
CA GLN A 168 2.54 16.39 15.41
C GLN A 168 2.39 17.12 16.74
N LYS A 169 1.44 16.70 17.59
CA LYS A 169 1.27 17.26 18.93
C LYS A 169 2.56 17.11 19.75
N ASP A 170 3.14 15.91 19.77
CA ASP A 170 4.39 15.65 20.51
C ASP A 170 5.56 16.51 20.01
N ILE A 171 5.66 16.73 18.69
CA ILE A 171 6.70 17.58 18.10
C ILE A 171 6.48 19.04 18.51
N MET A 172 5.25 19.55 18.42
CA MET A 172 4.94 20.94 18.77
C MET A 172 5.24 21.25 20.24
N GLU A 173 5.00 20.30 21.14
CA GLU A 173 5.34 20.44 22.55
C GLU A 173 6.86 20.49 22.77
N LYS A 174 7.64 19.71 22.03
CA LYS A 174 9.10 19.58 22.19
C LYS A 174 9.92 20.63 21.45
N THR A 175 9.34 21.29 20.44
CA THR A 175 10.08 22.15 19.51
C THR A 175 9.74 23.63 19.65
N LYS A 176 9.11 24.03 20.76
CA LYS A 176 8.88 25.45 21.07
C LYS A 176 10.19 26.24 21.00
N LEU A 177 10.11 27.45 20.47
CA LEU A 177 11.26 28.32 20.25
C LEU A 177 11.30 29.40 21.33
N PRO A 178 12.45 29.68 21.96
CA PRO A 178 12.57 30.77 22.92
C PRO A 178 12.57 32.11 22.19
N VAL A 179 11.80 33.06 22.71
CA VAL A 179 11.85 34.46 22.31
C VAL A 179 12.75 35.19 23.29
N LEU A 180 13.85 35.70 22.77
CA LEU A 180 14.87 36.42 23.52
C LEU A 180 14.81 37.89 23.16
N GLU A 181 14.76 38.77 24.15
CA GLU A 181 14.77 40.23 23.95
C GLU A 181 15.94 40.85 24.74
N PRO A 182 16.59 41.90 24.20
CA PRO A 182 17.61 42.63 24.93
C PRO A 182 16.95 43.51 26.00
N GLY A 183 17.39 43.36 27.25
CA GLY A 183 17.05 44.26 28.35
C GLY A 183 17.77 45.61 28.23
N GLU A 184 17.35 46.59 29.03
CA GLU A 184 17.89 47.96 29.02
C GLU A 184 19.41 48.01 29.32
N ASP A 185 19.92 47.02 30.05
CA ASP A 185 21.34 46.90 30.42
C ASP A 185 22.18 46.12 29.37
N GLY A 186 21.57 45.71 28.27
CA GLY A 186 22.20 44.86 27.24
C GLY A 186 22.21 43.36 27.56
N GLU A 187 21.60 42.94 28.67
CA GLU A 187 21.43 41.52 29.02
C GLU A 187 20.32 40.87 28.18
N ILE A 188 20.58 39.68 27.63
CA ILE A 188 19.58 38.93 26.87
C ILE A 188 18.68 38.17 27.85
N THR A 189 17.39 38.51 27.87
CA THR A 189 16.41 37.84 28.75
C THR A 189 15.47 36.95 27.95
N LEU A 190 15.13 35.79 28.52
CA LEU A 190 14.11 34.91 27.97
C LEU A 190 12.73 35.47 28.31
N VAL A 191 11.99 35.89 27.28
CA VAL A 191 10.67 36.52 27.45
C VAL A 191 9.57 35.48 27.46
N ARG A 192 9.56 34.57 26.49
CA ARG A 192 8.54 33.52 26.36
C ARG A 192 8.99 32.38 25.45
N TRP A 193 8.17 31.34 25.40
CA TRP A 193 8.28 30.25 24.42
C TRP A 193 7.14 30.37 23.40
N GLU A 194 7.48 30.37 22.12
CA GLU A 194 6.53 30.41 21.01
C GLU A 194 6.48 29.09 20.25
N ASP A 195 5.36 28.86 19.57
CA ASP A 195 5.18 27.68 18.74
C ASP A 195 6.02 27.76 17.46
N ASN A 196 6.63 26.63 17.09
CA ASN A 196 7.46 26.55 15.91
C ASN A 196 6.60 26.43 14.65
N ALA A 197 6.39 27.56 13.95
CA ALA A 197 5.64 27.61 12.70
C ALA A 197 6.18 26.68 11.60
N GLY A 198 7.49 26.36 11.62
CA GLY A 198 8.09 25.38 10.72
C GLY A 198 7.64 23.95 11.04
N ALA A 199 7.67 23.57 12.32
CA ALA A 199 7.17 22.28 12.78
C ALA A 199 5.66 22.14 12.55
N GLN A 200 4.89 23.21 12.74
CA GLN A 200 3.46 23.24 12.44
C GLN A 200 3.17 22.95 10.96
N ARG A 201 3.90 23.64 10.08
CA ARG A 201 3.78 23.45 8.63
C ARG A 201 4.13 22.03 8.21
N LEU A 202 5.24 21.50 8.71
CA LEU A 202 5.66 20.14 8.38
C LEU A 202 4.59 19.10 8.72
N GLY A 203 3.94 19.23 9.88
CA GLY A 203 2.83 18.36 10.26
C GLY A 203 1.64 18.43 9.31
N MET A 204 1.26 19.63 8.87
CA MET A 204 0.19 19.82 7.88
C MET A 204 0.57 19.19 6.53
N GLU A 205 1.80 19.39 6.07
CA GLU A 205 2.29 18.80 4.81
C GLU A 205 2.29 17.26 4.87
N VAL A 206 2.73 16.67 5.98
CA VAL A 206 2.69 15.21 6.17
C VAL A 206 1.26 14.71 6.23
N LEU A 207 0.34 15.46 6.83
CA LEU A 207 -1.07 15.09 6.89
C LEU A 207 -1.74 15.15 5.50
N GLU A 208 -1.40 16.15 4.68
CA GLU A 208 -1.85 16.26 3.29
C GLU A 208 -1.33 15.09 2.43
N ASP A 209 -0.05 14.75 2.59
CA ASP A 209 0.62 13.77 1.72
C ASP A 209 0.51 12.32 2.26
N CYS A 210 -0.08 12.08 3.43
CA CYS A 210 -0.13 10.74 4.06
C CYS A 210 -0.81 9.70 3.16
N VAL A 211 -1.89 10.09 2.49
CA VAL A 211 -2.60 9.26 1.51
C VAL A 211 -1.76 9.06 0.26
N VAL A 212 -1.02 10.08 -0.17
CA VAL A 212 -0.17 10.01 -1.36
C VAL A 212 0.98 9.02 -1.17
N TYR A 213 1.55 8.94 0.03
CA TYR A 213 2.54 7.90 0.36
C TYR A 213 1.95 6.51 0.09
N ALA A 214 0.80 6.20 0.67
CA ALA A 214 0.15 4.91 0.49
C ALA A 214 -0.26 4.61 -0.97
N LEU A 215 -0.77 5.61 -1.69
CA LEU A 215 -1.12 5.45 -3.11
C LEU A 215 0.12 5.22 -3.98
N ARG A 216 1.26 5.85 -3.65
CA ARG A 216 2.52 5.61 -4.36
C ARG A 216 3.01 4.17 -4.14
N ILE A 217 2.90 3.63 -2.93
CA ILE A 217 3.23 2.21 -2.64
C ILE A 217 2.51 1.25 -3.59
N ARG A 218 1.25 1.51 -3.92
CA ARG A 218 0.47 0.68 -4.86
C ARG A 218 1.00 0.73 -6.30
N SER A 219 1.72 1.79 -6.66
CA SER A 219 2.24 2.03 -8.02
C SER A 219 3.73 1.69 -8.18
N ILE A 220 4.38 1.23 -7.10
CA ILE A 220 5.72 0.65 -7.10
C ILE A 220 5.57 -0.85 -7.36
#